data_AF-A0A533YNI9-F1
#
_entry.id   AF-A0A533YNI9-F1
#
_cell.length_a   1.000
_cell.length_b   1.000
_cell.length_c   1.000
_cell.angle_alpha   90.00
_cell.angle_beta   90.00
_cell.angle_gamma   90.00
#
_symmetry.space_group_name_H-M   'P 1'
#
loop_
_entity.id
_entity.type
_entity.pdbx_description
1 polymer ?
#
loop_
_entity_poly.entity_id
_entity_poly.type
_entity_poly.pdbx_seq_one_letter_code
_entity_poly.pdbx_strand_id
1 'polypeptide(L)'
;MKSAKLGKYISDVEVTNVSKHGFWLLIGDQEHYLSFEHFPWFQDAPIGKLLNVQLPQPHHLYWPDLDVDLAVESLWHPERFPLVSRLRPVRALRRRRQPMARPRASS
;
A
#
# COMPACT_ATOMS: atom_id res chain seq x y z
N MET A 1 -16.79 24.05 23.92
CA MET A 1 -16.15 22.89 23.26
C MET A 1 -17.26 21.94 22.85
N LYS A 2 -17.52 21.79 21.54
CA LYS A 2 -18.58 20.90 21.03
C LYS A 2 -17.97 19.51 20.80
N SER A 3 -18.31 18.57 21.67
CA SER A 3 -18.17 17.15 21.37
C SER A 3 -19.18 16.81 20.28
N ALA A 4 -18.71 16.65 19.05
CA ALA A 4 -19.54 16.23 17.94
C ALA A 4 -19.74 14.71 18.06
N LYS A 5 -20.98 14.34 18.38
CA LYS A 5 -21.52 12.98 18.47
C LYS A 5 -20.87 12.03 17.45
N LEU A 6 -20.25 10.95 17.95
CA LEU A 6 -19.93 9.74 17.20
C LEU A 6 -21.22 9.22 16.53
N GLY A 7 -21.38 9.51 15.25
CA GLY A 7 -22.51 9.05 14.46
C GLY A 7 -22.13 7.80 13.70
N LYS A 8 -22.41 6.63 14.27
CA LYS A 8 -23.05 5.51 13.55
C LYS A 8 -22.37 4.99 12.26
N TYR A 9 -21.06 5.07 12.16
CA TYR A 9 -20.24 4.22 11.27
C TYR A 9 -19.37 3.37 12.18
N ILE A 10 -19.90 2.26 12.67
CA ILE A 10 -19.00 1.15 12.99
C ILE A 10 -18.58 0.71 11.60
N SER A 11 -17.37 1.10 11.20
CA SER A 11 -16.88 0.98 9.84
C SER A 11 -17.12 -0.46 9.36
N ASP A 12 -17.86 -0.66 8.26
CA ASP A 12 -18.01 -2.00 7.65
C ASP A 12 -16.64 -2.60 7.26
N VAL A 13 -15.59 -1.77 7.31
CA VAL A 13 -14.19 -2.17 7.18
C VAL A 13 -13.30 -1.45 8.21
N GLU A 14 -12.40 -2.18 8.86
CA GLU A 14 -11.36 -1.59 9.72
C GLU A 14 -10.05 -2.39 9.68
N VAL A 15 -8.92 -1.70 9.90
CA VAL A 15 -7.62 -2.37 10.09
C VAL A 15 -7.46 -2.71 11.56
N THR A 16 -7.42 -4.00 11.90
CA THR A 16 -7.39 -4.47 13.30
C THR A 16 -5.98 -4.63 13.85
N ASN A 17 -5.01 -4.95 13.01
CA ASN A 17 -3.62 -5.13 13.42
C ASN A 17 -2.64 -4.86 12.28
N VAL A 18 -1.48 -4.28 12.59
CA VAL A 18 -0.41 -4.03 11.63
C VAL A 18 0.90 -4.62 12.15
N SER A 19 1.57 -5.39 11.29
CA SER A 19 2.84 -6.03 11.56
C SER A 19 3.89 -5.63 10.52
N LYS A 20 5.14 -6.07 10.71
CA LYS A 20 6.21 -5.87 9.73
C LYS A 20 5.99 -6.55 8.37
N HIS A 21 5.10 -7.53 8.30
CA HIS A 21 4.92 -8.39 7.12
C HIS A 21 3.58 -8.15 6.40
N GLY A 22 2.69 -7.37 7.00
CA GLY A 22 1.33 -7.20 6.53
C GLY A 22 0.41 -6.71 7.63
N PHE A 23 -0.87 -6.64 7.34
CA PHE A 23 -1.89 -6.16 8.25
C PHE A 23 -3.18 -6.98 8.13
N TRP A 24 -4.00 -6.90 9.17
CA TRP A 24 -5.31 -7.51 9.25
C TRP A 24 -6.38 -6.47 8.98
N LEU A 25 -7.36 -6.86 8.18
CA LEU A 25 -8.50 -6.06 7.78
C LEU A 25 -9.77 -6.82 8.13
N LEU A 26 -10.58 -6.27 9.02
CA LEU A 26 -11.92 -6.75 9.32
C LEU A 26 -12.88 -6.15 8.29
N ILE A 27 -13.64 -6.98 7.57
CA ILE A 27 -14.72 -6.57 6.67
C ILE A 27 -16.00 -7.27 7.16
N GLY A 28 -16.97 -6.51 7.63
CA GLY A 28 -18.11 -7.06 8.38
C GLY A 28 -17.61 -7.84 9.60
N ASP A 29 -17.84 -9.15 9.63
CA ASP A 29 -17.41 -10.05 10.71
C ASP A 29 -16.23 -10.96 10.32
N GLN A 30 -15.56 -10.67 9.19
CA GLN A 30 -14.49 -11.52 8.65
C GLN A 30 -13.15 -10.80 8.64
N GLU A 31 -12.14 -11.42 9.24
CA GLU A 31 -10.77 -10.92 9.21
C GLU A 31 -9.99 -11.46 8.00
N HIS A 32 -9.31 -10.57 7.31
CA HIS A 32 -8.48 -10.83 6.14
C HIS A 32 -7.06 -10.38 6.40
N TYR A 33 -6.10 -11.26 6.14
CA TYR A 33 -4.68 -10.91 6.22
C TYR A 33 -4.15 -10.44 4.86
N LEU A 34 -3.62 -9.22 4.80
CA LEU A 34 -2.97 -8.65 3.63
C LEU A 34 -1.45 -8.68 3.83
N SER A 35 -0.78 -9.59 3.11
CA SER A 35 0.69 -9.67 3.10
C SER A 35 1.29 -8.56 2.24
N PHE A 36 2.31 -7.87 2.76
CA PHE A 36 3.09 -6.91 1.97
C PHE A 36 3.85 -7.53 0.80
N GLU A 37 4.03 -8.85 0.78
CA GLU A 37 4.58 -9.57 -0.38
C GLU A 37 3.65 -9.46 -1.60
N HIS A 38 2.34 -9.52 -1.38
CA HIS A 38 1.33 -9.41 -2.43
C HIS A 38 0.88 -7.96 -2.67
N PHE A 39 0.94 -7.13 -1.63
CA PHE A 39 0.49 -5.74 -1.64
C PHE A 39 1.62 -4.78 -1.18
N PRO A 40 2.73 -4.66 -1.94
CA PRO A 40 3.94 -3.99 -1.48
C PRO A 40 3.78 -2.47 -1.27
N TRP A 41 2.79 -1.84 -1.90
CA TRP A 41 2.50 -0.41 -1.72
C TRP A 41 2.08 -0.04 -0.29
N PHE A 42 1.63 -0.99 0.52
CA PHE A 42 1.32 -0.73 1.93
C PHE A 42 2.53 -0.82 2.85
N GLN A 43 3.64 -1.42 2.42
CA GLN A 43 4.79 -1.67 3.29
C GLN A 43 5.38 -0.38 3.88
N ASP A 44 5.45 0.68 3.08
CA ASP A 44 6.00 1.98 3.47
C ASP A 44 4.90 3.03 3.71
N ALA A 45 3.62 2.62 3.72
CA ALA A 45 2.50 3.53 3.92
C ALA A 45 2.47 4.07 5.36
N PRO A 46 2.30 5.39 5.58
CA PRO A 46 2.11 5.92 6.92
C PRO A 46 0.90 5.29 7.60
N ILE A 47 1.05 4.86 8.86
CA ILE A 47 0.01 4.15 9.59
C ILE A 47 -1.33 4.90 9.58
N GLY A 48 -1.32 6.21 9.76
CA GLY A 48 -2.55 7.02 9.73
C GLY A 48 -3.30 6.95 8.40
N LYS A 49 -2.59 6.82 7.27
CA LYS A 49 -3.18 6.64 5.95
C LYS A 49 -3.67 5.22 5.73
N LEU A 50 -2.93 4.23 6.23
CA LEU A 50 -3.32 2.82 6.17
C LEU A 50 -4.62 2.55 6.94
N LEU A 51 -4.82 3.22 8.07
CA LEU A 51 -6.03 3.11 8.87
C LEU A 51 -7.25 3.80 8.23
N ASN A 52 -7.04 4.73 7.28
CA ASN A 52 -8.12 5.42 6.57
C ASN A 52 -8.65 4.60 5.39
N VAL A 53 -9.10 3.38 5.69
CA VAL A 53 -9.74 2.49 4.72
C VAL A 53 -11.24 2.80 4.59
N GLN A 54 -11.76 2.72 3.37
CA GLN A 54 -13.17 2.90 3.06
C GLN A 54 -13.70 1.70 2.28
N LEU A 55 -14.97 1.36 2.50
CA LEU A 55 -15.71 0.35 1.74
C LEU A 55 -16.84 1.05 0.98
N PRO A 56 -16.56 1.82 -0.09
CA PRO A 56 -17.59 2.52 -0.85
C PRO A 56 -18.63 1.57 -1.47
N GLN A 57 -18.23 0.32 -1.73
CA GLN A 57 -19.11 -0.75 -2.23
C GLN A 57 -18.74 -2.06 -1.53
N PRO A 58 -19.68 -3.01 -1.36
CA PRO A 58 -19.42 -4.27 -0.64
C PRO A 58 -18.26 -5.12 -1.20
N HIS A 59 -17.85 -4.87 -2.45
CA HIS A 59 -16.83 -5.64 -3.15
C HIS A 59 -15.56 -4.82 -3.42
N HIS A 60 -15.48 -3.58 -2.95
CA HIS A 60 -14.43 -2.65 -3.32
C HIS A 60 -13.95 -1.82 -2.12
N LEU A 61 -12.68 -2.00 -1.80
CA LEU A 61 -11.93 -1.27 -0.78
C LEU A 61 -11.19 -0.11 -1.41
N TYR A 62 -11.14 1.01 -0.70
CA TYR A 62 -10.46 2.20 -1.16
C TYR A 62 -9.70 2.90 -0.03
N TRP A 63 -8.43 3.21 -0.28
CA TRP A 63 -7.58 4.03 0.58
C TRP A 63 -7.37 5.40 -0.09
N PRO A 64 -8.21 6.41 0.20
CA PRO A 64 -8.15 7.72 -0.46
C PRO A 64 -6.80 8.43 -0.28
N ASP A 65 -6.14 8.27 0.88
CA ASP A 65 -4.87 8.94 1.16
C ASP A 65 -3.66 8.28 0.49
N LEU A 66 -3.82 7.05 0.03
CA LEU A 66 -2.81 6.25 -0.67
C LEU A 66 -3.07 6.17 -2.18
N ASP A 67 -4.26 6.57 -2.63
CA ASP A 67 -4.73 6.39 -4.01
C ASP A 67 -4.67 4.91 -4.44
N VAL A 68 -5.11 4.02 -3.54
CA VAL A 68 -5.10 2.56 -3.72
C VAL A 68 -6.52 2.03 -3.66
N ASP A 69 -6.89 1.25 -4.68
CA ASP A 69 -8.14 0.51 -4.75
C ASP A 69 -7.89 -1.01 -4.75
N LEU A 70 -8.73 -1.77 -4.05
CA LEU A 70 -8.65 -3.24 -4.00
C LEU A 70 -10.03 -3.88 -4.11
N ALA A 71 -10.17 -4.89 -4.95
CA ALA A 71 -11.36 -5.73 -4.96
C ALA A 71 -11.31 -6.70 -3.75
N VAL A 72 -12.43 -6.86 -3.04
CA VAL A 72 -12.53 -7.81 -1.92
C VAL A 72 -12.24 -9.24 -2.41
N GLU A 73 -12.61 -9.59 -3.64
CA GLU A 73 -12.30 -10.90 -4.26
C GLU A 73 -10.78 -11.17 -4.32
N SER A 74 -9.96 -10.12 -4.48
CA SER A 74 -8.49 -10.26 -4.53
C SER A 74 -7.87 -10.70 -3.20
N LEU A 75 -8.61 -10.55 -2.08
CA LEU A 75 -8.18 -11.06 -0.77
C LEU A 75 -8.33 -12.59 -0.67
N TRP A 76 -9.31 -13.15 -1.37
CA TRP A 76 -9.58 -14.59 -1.37
C TRP A 76 -8.74 -15.34 -2.39
N HIS A 77 -8.46 -14.68 -3.52
CA HIS A 77 -7.71 -15.25 -4.65
C HIS A 77 -6.59 -14.31 -5.12
N PRO A 78 -5.58 -14.01 -4.27
CA PRO A 78 -4.50 -13.10 -4.64
C PRO A 78 -3.73 -13.57 -5.90
N GLU A 79 -3.68 -14.88 -6.17
CA GLU A 79 -3.08 -15.48 -7.36
C GLU A 79 -3.79 -15.12 -8.67
N ARG A 80 -5.09 -14.81 -8.62
CA ARG A 80 -5.90 -14.43 -9.80
C ARG A 80 -5.73 -12.96 -10.16
N PHE A 81 -5.22 -12.16 -9.22
CA PHE A 81 -4.98 -10.74 -9.38
C PHE A 81 -3.51 -10.45 -9.06
N PRO A 82 -2.56 -10.71 -9.99
CA PRO A 82 -1.19 -10.24 -9.83
C PRO A 82 -1.19 -8.71 -9.93
N LEU A 83 -1.49 -8.04 -8.82
CA LEU A 83 -1.63 -6.59 -8.71
C LEU A 83 -0.27 -5.88 -8.72
N VAL A 84 0.82 -6.66 -8.70
CA VAL A 84 2.10 -6.20 -9.23
C VAL A 84 1.97 -6.13 -10.74
N SER A 85 1.52 -4.97 -11.25
CA SER A 85 1.93 -4.55 -12.58
C SER A 85 3.42 -4.80 -12.63
N ARG A 86 3.88 -5.62 -13.57
CA ARG A 86 5.30 -5.73 -13.92
C ARG A 86 5.70 -4.36 -14.46
N LEU A 87 5.77 -3.35 -13.59
CA LEU A 87 6.53 -2.15 -13.80
C LEU A 87 7.91 -2.70 -14.09
N ARG A 88 8.28 -2.67 -15.37
CA ARG A 88 9.67 -2.86 -15.75
C ARG A 88 10.45 -1.95 -14.80
N PRO A 89 11.41 -2.47 -14.03
CA PRO A 89 12.20 -1.62 -13.16
C PRO A 89 12.68 -0.46 -14.02
N VAL A 90 12.33 0.77 -13.63
CA VAL A 90 12.76 1.98 -14.32
C VAL A 90 14.29 1.99 -14.20
N ARG A 91 14.96 1.43 -15.20
CA ARG A 91 16.38 1.61 -15.45
C ARG A 91 16.57 3.04 -15.94
N ALA A 92 16.47 4.01 -15.05
CA ALA A 92 16.86 5.40 -15.22
C ALA A 92 16.82 6.02 -13.81
N LEU A 93 17.86 6.61 -13.24
CA LEU A 93 18.93 7.37 -13.86
C LEU A 93 20.08 7.51 -12.84
N ARG A 94 20.91 6.47 -12.66
CA ARG A 94 22.24 6.71 -12.07
C ARG A 94 23.05 7.45 -13.12
N ARG A 95 22.97 8.78 -13.08
CA ARG A 95 23.91 9.72 -13.71
C ARG A 95 25.32 9.17 -13.47
N ARG A 96 25.96 8.64 -14.53
CA ARG A 96 27.40 8.46 -14.56
C ARG A 96 28.02 9.86 -14.47
N ARG A 97 28.34 10.31 -13.26
CA ARG A 97 29.42 11.27 -13.07
C ARG A 97 30.72 10.49 -13.19
N GLN A 98 31.28 10.42 -14.40
CA GLN A 98 32.70 10.13 -14.56
C GLN A 98 33.47 11.40 -14.19
N PRO A 99 34.37 11.39 -13.19
CA PRO A 99 35.45 12.36 -13.17
C PRO A 99 36.47 11.97 -14.25
N MET A 100 36.68 12.90 -15.17
CA MET A 100 37.67 12.85 -16.24
C MET A 100 39.08 12.66 -15.64
N ALA A 101 39.71 11.53 -15.94
CA ALA A 101 41.10 11.28 -15.61
C ALA A 101 42.00 12.27 -16.37
N ARG A 102 42.83 13.01 -15.63
CA ARG A 102 43.91 13.81 -16.21
C ARG A 102 45.06 12.89 -16.62
N PRO A 103 45.61 13.00 -17.84
CA PRO A 103 46.81 12.27 -18.19
C PRO A 103 48.03 12.88 -17.49
N ARG A 104 48.88 12.00 -16.94
CA ARG A 104 50.23 12.34 -16.49
C ARG A 104 51.07 12.72 -17.71
N ALA A 105 51.64 13.91 -17.71
CA ALA A 105 52.78 14.23 -18.56
C ALA A 105 54.05 13.79 -17.83
N SER A 106 54.82 12.90 -18.47
CA SER A 106 56.24 12.70 -18.14
C SER A 106 57.04 13.72 -18.92
N SER A 107 57.96 14.43 -18.25
CA SER A 107 59.28 14.73 -18.77
C SER A 107 60.22 15.09 -17.63
#